data_AF-A0A662U547-F1
#
_entry.id   AF-A0A662U547-F1
#
_cell.length_a   1.000
_cell.length_b   1.000
_cell.length_c   1.000
_cell.angle_alpha   90.00
_cell.angle_beta   90.00
_cell.angle_gamma   90.00
#
_symmetry.space_group_name_H-M   'P 1'
#
loop_
_entity.id
_entity.type
_entity.pdbx_description
1 polymer ?
#
loop_
_entity_poly.entity_id
_entity_poly.type
_entity_poly.pdbx_seq_one_letter_code
_entity_poly.pdbx_strand_id
1 'polypeptide(L)'
;MKCYFKRVQSLKHKNIEVIYESRNIDYVFSTIEDLTRLVYEITSAIAETLGLNIEKLLFSENEPIGLSYIVYKFHTLFKKVENAYCSCRLVAYKDKVKLAVCTLDNAEERS
;
A
#
# COMPACT_ATOMS: atom_id res chain seq x y z
N MET A 1 8.55 -2.31 12.73
CA MET A 1 7.65 -2.80 11.67
C MET A 1 8.29 -4.01 10.99
N LYS A 2 7.55 -5.09 10.75
CA LYS A 2 8.06 -6.24 9.96
C LYS A 2 7.26 -6.35 8.65
N CYS A 3 7.94 -6.21 7.52
CA CYS A 3 7.34 -6.27 6.18
C CYS A 3 7.69 -7.58 5.50
N TYR A 4 6.72 -8.20 4.83
CA TYR A 4 6.88 -9.46 4.12
C TYR A 4 6.53 -9.27 2.65
N PHE A 5 7.39 -9.80 1.78
CA PHE A 5 7.18 -9.85 0.34
C PHE A 5 6.63 -11.21 -0.07
N LYS A 6 5.55 -11.22 -0.85
CA LYS A 6 4.95 -12.45 -1.37
C LYS A 6 4.59 -12.27 -2.84
N ARG A 7 5.15 -13.09 -3.72
CA ARG A 7 4.61 -13.27 -5.08
C ARG A 7 3.39 -14.18 -5.02
N VAL A 8 2.28 -13.76 -5.62
CA VAL A 8 0.99 -14.45 -5.44
C VAL A 8 0.40 -14.81 -6.80
N GLN A 9 0.76 -15.99 -7.30
CA GLN A 9 0.26 -16.49 -8.60
C GLN A 9 -1.27 -16.60 -8.64
N SER A 10 -1.92 -16.91 -7.51
CA SER A 10 -3.38 -17.04 -7.43
C SER A 10 -4.12 -15.73 -7.69
N LEU A 11 -3.46 -14.57 -7.60
CA LEU A 11 -4.05 -13.26 -7.87
C LEU A 11 -3.67 -12.67 -9.23
N LYS A 12 -2.95 -13.43 -10.07
CA LYS A 12 -2.58 -12.97 -11.42
C LYS A 12 -3.80 -12.57 -12.27
N HIS A 13 -4.93 -13.27 -12.11
CA HIS A 13 -6.21 -12.94 -12.77
C HIS A 13 -6.80 -11.58 -12.38
N LYS A 14 -6.27 -10.93 -11.33
CA LYS A 14 -6.60 -9.57 -10.90
C LYS A 14 -5.46 -8.58 -11.19
N ASN A 15 -4.51 -8.97 -12.02
CA ASN A 15 -3.27 -8.25 -12.33
C ASN A 15 -2.37 -7.96 -11.12
N ILE A 16 -2.60 -8.61 -9.98
CA ILE A 16 -1.76 -8.47 -8.79
C ILE A 16 -0.69 -9.55 -8.83
N GLU A 17 0.56 -9.12 -8.95
CA GLU A 17 1.71 -10.04 -8.97
C GLU A 17 2.32 -10.20 -7.57
N VAL A 18 2.32 -9.11 -6.81
CA VAL A 18 3.05 -9.00 -5.55
C VAL A 18 2.16 -8.42 -4.46
N ILE A 19 2.28 -8.99 -3.26
CA ILE A 19 1.78 -8.42 -2.01
C ILE A 19 2.96 -8.09 -1.10
N TYR A 20 2.97 -6.86 -0.62
CA TYR A 20 3.77 -6.41 0.53
C TYR A 20 2.87 -6.29 1.75
N GLU A 21 3.23 -7.00 2.81
CA GLU A 21 2.43 -7.04 4.03
C GLU A 21 3.28 -6.62 5.23
N SER A 22 2.93 -5.50 5.86
CA SER A 22 3.61 -4.95 7.04
C SER A 22 2.77 -5.19 8.28
N ARG A 23 3.23 -6.07 9.16
CA ARG A 23 2.51 -6.47 10.39
C ARG A 23 3.11 -5.81 11.62
N ASN A 24 2.30 -5.75 12.68
CA ASN A 24 2.68 -5.17 13.98
C ASN A 24 3.23 -3.76 13.81
N ILE A 25 2.54 -2.97 12.99
CA ILE A 25 2.78 -1.53 12.93
C ILE A 25 2.29 -0.98 14.27
N ASP A 26 3.11 -0.20 14.95
CA ASP A 26 2.72 0.55 16.15
C ASP A 26 2.88 2.04 15.85
N TYR A 27 2.08 2.49 14.88
CA TYR A 27 2.08 3.87 14.41
C TYR A 27 0.77 4.53 14.87
N VAL A 28 0.90 5.58 15.68
CA VAL A 28 -0.21 6.41 16.13
C VAL A 28 -0.37 7.56 15.13
N PHE A 29 -1.59 7.83 14.70
CA PHE A 29 -1.90 8.91 13.78
C PHE A 29 -3.01 9.80 14.33
N SER A 30 -2.99 11.08 13.98
CA SER A 30 -4.08 12.03 14.28
C SER A 30 -4.73 12.57 13.02
N THR A 31 -4.05 12.46 11.88
CA THR A 31 -4.49 13.03 10.60
C THR A 31 -4.28 12.06 9.43
N ILE A 32 -4.93 12.35 8.30
CA ILE A 32 -4.65 11.65 7.04
C ILE A 32 -3.22 11.94 6.55
N GLU A 33 -2.65 13.10 6.89
CA GLU A 33 -1.27 13.44 6.51
C GLU A 33 -0.26 12.51 7.19
N ASP A 34 -0.47 12.15 8.46
CA ASP A 34 0.36 11.16 9.17
C ASP A 34 0.32 9.80 8.45
N LEU A 35 -0.88 9.36 8.07
CA LEU A 35 -1.06 8.11 7.31
C LEU A 35 -0.40 8.19 5.92
N THR A 36 -0.47 9.35 5.28
CA THR A 36 0.15 9.61 3.98
C THR A 36 1.67 9.49 4.10
N ARG A 37 2.28 10.03 5.16
CA ARG A 37 3.72 9.90 5.44
C ARG A 37 4.12 8.44 5.68
N LEU A 38 3.35 7.71 6.49
CA LEU A 38 3.60 6.28 6.71
C LEU A 38 3.54 5.48 5.41
N VAL A 39 2.55 5.74 4.55
CA VAL A 39 2.44 5.05 3.26
C VAL A 39 3.60 5.43 2.35
N TYR A 40 4.01 6.70 2.33
CA TYR A 40 5.17 7.13 1.56
C TYR A 40 6.45 6.40 1.99
N GLU A 41 6.67 6.19 3.30
CA GLU A 41 7.81 5.40 3.80
C GLU A 41 7.75 3.94 3.31
N ILE A 42 6.58 3.30 3.43
CA ILE A 42 6.36 1.93 2.98
C ILE A 42 6.59 1.80 1.47
N THR A 43 6.00 2.69 0.67
CA THR A 43 6.11 2.62 -0.78
C THR A 43 7.46 3.11 -1.30
N SER A 44 8.20 3.93 -0.55
CA SER A 44 9.59 4.25 -0.85
C SER A 44 10.50 3.03 -0.69
N ALA A 45 10.33 2.25 0.37
CA ALA A 45 11.09 1.01 0.55
C ALA A 45 10.76 -0.03 -0.55
N ILE A 46 9.51 -0.10 -0.98
CA ILE A 46 9.10 -0.91 -2.14
C ILE A 46 9.77 -0.38 -3.42
N ALA A 47 9.72 0.93 -3.66
CA ALA A 47 10.29 1.55 -4.85
C ALA A 47 11.80 1.30 -4.93
N GLU A 48 12.52 1.47 -3.82
CA GLU A 48 13.96 1.18 -3.72
C GLU A 48 14.27 -0.28 -4.05
N THR A 49 13.50 -1.23 -3.49
CA THR A 49 13.66 -2.66 -3.76
C THR A 49 13.47 -3.00 -5.24
N LEU A 50 12.64 -2.25 -5.95
CA LEU A 50 12.28 -2.48 -7.36
C LEU A 50 13.03 -1.55 -8.34
N GLY A 51 13.89 -0.66 -7.86
CA GLY A 51 14.56 0.34 -8.71
C GLY A 51 13.60 1.36 -9.35
N LEU A 52 12.45 1.59 -8.72
CA LEU A 52 11.43 2.54 -9.16
C LEU A 52 11.55 3.88 -8.44
N ASN A 53 10.89 4.91 -8.97
CA ASN A 53 10.76 6.21 -8.30
C ASN A 53 9.28 6.52 -8.11
N ILE A 54 8.91 7.05 -6.95
CA ILE A 54 7.53 7.53 -6.73
C ILE A 54 7.29 8.77 -7.60
N GLU A 55 6.20 8.76 -8.36
CA GLU A 55 5.70 9.93 -9.08
C GLU A 55 4.67 10.68 -8.24
N LYS A 56 3.69 9.93 -7.72
CA LYS A 56 2.56 10.50 -7.01
C LYS A 56 2.05 9.52 -5.97
N LEU A 57 1.66 10.05 -4.81
CA LEU A 57 0.92 9.33 -3.78
C LEU A 57 -0.44 10.01 -3.59
N LEU A 58 -1.50 9.22 -3.57
CA LEU A 58 -2.88 9.70 -3.46
C LEU A 58 -3.61 8.95 -2.36
N PHE A 59 -4.23 9.68 -1.45
CA PHE A 59 -5.31 9.13 -0.62
C PHE A 59 -6.57 9.00 -1.47
N SER A 60 -7.27 7.87 -1.34
CA SER A 60 -8.50 7.60 -2.08
C SER A 60 -9.72 7.75 -1.17
N GLU A 61 -9.80 6.90 -0.15
CA GLU A 61 -10.96 6.81 0.72
C GLU A 61 -10.63 6.11 2.04
N ASN A 62 -11.55 6.21 2.99
CA ASN A 62 -11.54 5.41 4.21
C ASN A 62 -12.89 4.70 4.39
N GLU A 63 -12.83 3.44 4.80
CA GLU A 63 -13.98 2.57 4.94
C GLU A 63 -14.00 2.00 6.38
N PRO A 64 -15.04 2.27 7.18
CA PRO A 64 -15.16 1.67 8.50
C PRO A 64 -15.49 0.17 8.39
N ILE A 65 -14.83 -0.65 9.20
CA ILE A 65 -15.09 -2.08 9.34
C ILE A 65 -15.51 -2.36 10.78
N GLY A 66 -16.79 -2.66 10.97
CA GLY A 66 -17.37 -2.81 12.31
C GLY A 66 -17.30 -1.52 13.12
N LEU A 67 -17.11 -1.64 14.43
CA LEU A 67 -17.23 -0.50 15.36
C LEU A 67 -15.92 0.23 15.64
N SER A 68 -14.76 -0.31 15.24
CA SER A 68 -13.47 0.23 15.70
C SER A 68 -12.34 0.13 14.69
N TYR A 69 -12.53 -0.58 13.57
CA TYR A 69 -11.55 -0.65 12.52
C TYR A 69 -11.89 0.31 11.39
N ILE A 70 -10.87 0.90 10.78
CA ILE A 70 -11.00 1.72 9.58
C ILE A 70 -9.92 1.26 8.60
N VAL A 71 -10.30 1.07 7.35
CA VAL A 71 -9.38 0.82 6.24
C VAL A 71 -9.17 2.10 5.48
N TYR A 72 -7.93 2.58 5.42
CA TYR A 72 -7.55 3.73 4.60
C TYR A 72 -6.87 3.23 3.33
N LYS A 73 -7.34 3.70 2.17
CA LYS A 73 -6.87 3.28 0.85
C LYS A 73 -6.01 4.37 0.23
N PHE A 74 -4.83 3.97 -0.23
CA PHE A 74 -3.84 4.82 -0.85
C PHE A 74 -3.32 4.21 -2.14
N HIS A 75 -2.89 5.08 -3.03
CA HIS A 75 -2.50 4.73 -4.38
C HIS A 75 -1.20 5.44 -4.73
N THR A 76 -0.17 4.66 -5.02
CA THR A 76 1.14 5.16 -5.43
C THR A 76 1.36 4.86 -6.90
N LEU A 77 1.67 5.89 -7.66
CA LEU A 77 2.11 5.81 -9.05
C LEU A 77 3.64 5.90 -9.06
N PHE A 78 4.30 5.01 -9.79
CA PHE A 78 5.74 5.03 -9.98
C PHE A 78 6.11 5.58 -11.37
N LYS A 79 7.21 6.33 -11.45
CA LYS A 79 7.76 6.87 -12.70
C LYS A 79 8.30 5.75 -13.60
N LYS A 80 8.29 6.00 -14.91
CA LYS A 80 8.96 5.23 -15.98
C LYS A 80 8.40 3.85 -16.29
N VAL A 81 7.42 3.35 -15.55
CA VAL A 81 6.70 2.11 -15.90
C VAL A 81 5.23 2.45 -16.05
N GLU A 82 4.73 2.41 -17.29
CA GLU A 82 3.31 2.64 -17.54
C GLU A 82 2.48 1.64 -16.73
N ASN A 83 1.52 2.17 -15.95
CA ASN A 83 0.59 1.40 -15.13
C ASN A 83 1.21 0.58 -13.98
N ALA A 84 2.48 0.78 -13.60
CA ALA A 84 2.99 0.25 -12.34
C ALA A 84 2.35 0.99 -11.17
N TYR A 85 1.34 0.35 -10.58
CA TYR A 85 0.51 0.92 -9.53
C TYR A 85 0.68 0.12 -8.25
N CYS A 86 0.86 0.82 -7.13
CA CYS A 86 0.84 0.23 -5.81
C CYS A 86 -0.39 0.71 -5.04
N SER A 87 -1.32 -0.21 -4.77
CA SER A 87 -2.48 0.05 -3.91
C SER A 87 -2.18 -0.40 -2.48
N CYS A 88 -2.09 0.55 -1.56
CA CYS A 88 -1.88 0.29 -0.14
C CYS A 88 -3.17 0.45 0.66
N ARG A 89 -3.42 -0.49 1.56
CA ARG A 89 -4.51 -0.48 2.53
C ARG A 89 -3.91 -0.47 3.93
N LEU A 90 -4.17 0.58 4.69
CA LEU A 90 -3.84 0.62 6.11
C LEU A 90 -5.06 0.20 6.91
N VAL A 91 -4.92 -0.81 7.77
CA VAL A 91 -5.95 -1.20 8.72
C VAL A 91 -5.61 -0.56 10.06
N ALA A 92 -6.44 0.39 10.47
CA ALA A 92 -6.34 1.06 11.76
C ALA A 92 -7.35 0.47 12.74
N TYR A 93 -6.98 0.45 14.03
CA TYR A 93 -7.89 0.29 15.15
C TYR A 93 -7.83 1.56 15.99
N LYS A 94 -8.94 2.31 16.05
CA LYS A 94 -8.96 3.68 16.58
C LYS A 94 -7.91 4.56 15.86
N ASP A 95 -6.97 5.11 16.61
CA ASP A 95 -5.88 6.00 16.19
C ASP A 95 -4.56 5.25 15.91
N LYS A 96 -4.58 3.91 15.86
CA LYS A 96 -3.38 3.09 15.65
C LYS A 96 -3.46 2.25 14.39
N VAL A 97 -2.48 2.38 13.51
CA VAL A 97 -2.31 1.46 12.38
C VAL A 97 -1.81 0.12 12.90
N LYS A 98 -2.42 -0.99 12.48
CA LYS A 98 -2.07 -2.35 12.90
C LYS A 98 -1.44 -3.19 11.79
N LEU A 99 -1.89 -2.94 10.56
CA LEU A 99 -1.50 -3.68 9.37
C LEU A 99 -1.45 -2.72 8.19
N ALA A 100 -0.46 -2.88 7.32
CA ALA A 100 -0.48 -2.33 5.98
C ALA A 100 -0.37 -3.46 4.96
N VAL A 101 -1.20 -3.43 3.93
CA VAL A 101 -1.14 -4.37 2.80
C VAL A 101 -1.07 -3.55 1.52
N CYS A 102 0.03 -3.68 0.80
CA CYS A 102 0.25 -3.06 -0.48
C CYS A 102 0.27 -4.12 -1.58
N THR A 103 -0.45 -3.89 -2.66
CA THR A 103 -0.45 -4.75 -3.85
C THR A 103 0.18 -4.00 -5.00
N LEU A 104 1.10 -4.65 -5.72
CA LEU A 104 1.64 -4.12 -6.97
C LEU A 104 0.98 -4.81 -8.15
N ASP A 105 0.46 -3.96 -9.05
CA ASP A 105 -0.12 -4.39 -10.30
C ASP A 105 0.99 -4.58 -11.33
N ASN A 106 0.87 -5.60 -12.18
CA ASN A 106 1.82 -5.82 -13.27
C ASN A 106 1.57 -4.80 -14.41
N ALA A 107 2.64 -4.19 -14.91
CA ALA A 107 2.62 -3.26 -16.03
C ALA A 107 2.39 -3.96 -17.39
N GLU A 108 2.61 -5.27 -17.46
CA GLU A 108 2.34 -6.07 -18.65
C GLU A 108 0.95 -6.70 -18.59
N GLU A 109 -0.03 -5.99 -19.14
CA GLU A 109 -1.20 -6.52 -19.90
C GLU A 109 -2.25 -5.39 -20.04
N ARG A 110 -1.92 -4.40 -20.87
CA ARG A 110 -2.92 -3.61 -21.60
C ARG A 110 -2.50 -3.58 -23.07
N SER A 111 -2.58 -4.75 -23.69
CA SER A 111 -2.57 -4.92 -25.15
C SER A 111 -3.94 -4.59 -25.73
#